data_AF-A0A7J2IV18-F1
#
_entry.id   AF-A0A7J2IV18-F1
#
_cell.length_a   1.000
_cell.length_b   1.000
_cell.length_c   1.000
_cell.angle_alpha   90.00
_cell.angle_beta   90.00
_cell.angle_gamma   90.00
#
_symmetry.space_group_name_H-M   'P 1'
#
loop_
_entity.id
_entity.type
_entity.pdbx_description
1 polymer ?
#
loop_
_entity_poly.entity_id
_entity_poly.type
_entity_poly.pdbx_seq_one_letter_code
_entity_poly.pdbx_strand_id
1 'polypeptide(L)'
;MPVLRRNRLSLAGKRLAAQLGTLVACNLGFSAALKTGLVVPFLYCHGCPFATFACPMGALQHFVGRHEAPFLVLGMLSLAFLLLGRFGCGWLCPFGAIQDLLAWLARRKLRKLKGWSGAELALRQVKLGVLVGSLAASYILTGTTFWWLGPVCAIFAGVPYVLTQSRPALGIFFYIHMLALLAVLLLAIFVPRAWCRYLCPIGALA
;
A
#
# COMPACT_ATOMS: atom_id res chain seq x y z
N MET A 1 24.68 20.14 -16.85
CA MET A 1 24.70 18.93 -15.98
C MET A 1 23.84 17.79 -16.57
N PRO A 2 24.31 17.02 -17.58
CA PRO A 2 23.52 15.96 -18.24
C PRO A 2 23.71 14.55 -17.65
N VAL A 3 24.84 14.28 -16.99
CA VAL A 3 25.25 12.93 -16.53
C VAL A 3 24.34 12.38 -15.42
N LEU A 4 23.86 13.24 -14.51
CA LEU A 4 22.92 12.86 -13.44
C LEU A 4 21.51 12.51 -13.94
N ARG A 5 21.12 12.97 -15.13
CA ARG A 5 19.77 12.74 -15.68
C ARG A 5 19.66 11.34 -16.31
N ARG A 6 20.75 10.85 -16.92
CA ARG A 6 20.82 9.53 -17.57
C ARG A 6 20.77 8.38 -16.56
N ASN A 7 21.44 8.52 -15.41
CA ASN A 7 21.37 7.53 -14.32
C ASN A 7 19.99 7.46 -13.62
N ARG A 8 19.25 8.58 -13.55
CA ARG A 8 17.89 8.57 -12.98
C ARG A 8 16.88 7.83 -13.85
N LEU A 9 17.02 7.88 -15.17
CA LEU A 9 16.18 7.11 -16.11
C LEU A 9 16.45 5.61 -16.01
N SER A 10 17.72 5.21 -15.89
CA SER A 10 18.13 3.82 -15.67
C SER A 10 17.62 3.25 -14.33
N LEU A 11 17.77 3.99 -13.22
CA LEU A 11 17.26 3.55 -11.93
C LEU A 11 15.73 3.53 -11.86
N ALA A 12 15.05 4.48 -12.49
CA ALA A 12 13.57 4.50 -12.56
C ALA A 12 13.03 3.30 -13.34
N GLY A 13 13.68 2.91 -14.45
CA GLY A 13 13.35 1.71 -15.22
C GLY A 13 13.55 0.43 -14.42
N LYS A 14 14.69 0.28 -13.72
CA LYS A 14 14.94 -0.87 -12.83
C LYS A 14 13.92 -0.96 -11.69
N ARG A 15 13.52 0.18 -11.13
CA ARG A 15 12.49 0.25 -10.08
C ARG A 15 11.12 -0.16 -10.61
N LEU A 16 10.73 0.34 -11.77
CA LEU A 16 9.48 -0.03 -12.42
C LEU A 16 9.47 -1.53 -12.74
N ALA A 17 10.57 -2.10 -13.24
CA ALA A 17 10.69 -3.52 -13.51
C ALA A 17 10.52 -4.35 -12.22
N ALA A 18 11.15 -3.96 -11.10
CA ALA A 18 10.96 -4.64 -9.82
C ALA A 18 9.51 -4.54 -9.31
N GLN A 19 8.86 -3.38 -9.47
CA GLN A 19 7.47 -3.16 -9.07
C GLN A 19 6.49 -3.95 -9.93
N LEU A 20 6.72 -4.02 -11.25
CA LEU A 20 5.92 -4.83 -12.16
C LEU A 20 6.12 -6.32 -11.91
N GLY A 21 7.36 -6.76 -11.70
CA GLY A 21 7.67 -8.13 -11.33
C GLY A 21 6.98 -8.53 -10.03
N THR A 22 7.02 -7.66 -9.01
CA THR A 22 6.32 -7.90 -7.74
C THR A 22 4.81 -7.89 -7.92
N LEU A 23 4.26 -6.99 -8.75
CA LEU A 23 2.83 -6.94 -9.04
C LEU A 23 2.36 -8.26 -9.68
N VAL A 24 3.09 -8.76 -10.67
CA VAL A 24 2.79 -10.05 -11.30
C VAL A 24 2.90 -11.17 -10.27
N ALA A 25 4.00 -11.23 -9.50
CA ALA A 25 4.19 -12.21 -8.43
C ALA A 25 3.05 -12.20 -7.39
N CYS A 26 2.56 -11.03 -7.01
CA CYS A 26 1.45 -10.91 -6.06
C CYS A 26 0.10 -11.34 -6.63
N ASN A 27 -0.10 -11.27 -7.96
CA ASN A 27 -1.37 -11.58 -8.64
C ASN A 27 -1.33 -12.90 -9.43
N LEU A 28 -0.35 -13.78 -9.18
CA LEU A 28 -0.26 -15.11 -9.81
C LEU A 28 -1.07 -16.19 -9.07
N GLY A 29 -1.90 -15.82 -8.10
CA GLY A 29 -2.64 -16.74 -7.23
C GLY A 29 -3.87 -17.37 -7.87
N PHE A 30 -3.72 -17.89 -9.10
CA PHE A 30 -4.80 -18.53 -9.87
C PHE A 30 -5.18 -19.90 -9.29
N SER A 31 -4.23 -20.63 -8.69
CA SER A 31 -4.46 -21.92 -8.05
C SER A 31 -4.19 -21.86 -6.55
N ALA A 32 -4.81 -22.76 -5.77
CA ALA A 32 -4.60 -22.85 -4.32
C ALA A 32 -3.13 -23.12 -3.96
N ALA A 33 -2.39 -23.84 -4.81
CA ALA A 33 -0.97 -24.12 -4.65
C ALA A 33 -0.08 -22.86 -4.71
N LEU A 34 -0.53 -21.80 -5.41
CA LEU A 34 0.20 -20.54 -5.52
C LEU A 34 -0.16 -19.57 -4.38
N LYS A 35 -1.16 -19.87 -3.55
CA LYS A 35 -1.51 -19.06 -2.38
C LYS A 35 -0.61 -19.41 -1.20
N THR A 36 0.58 -18.80 -1.19
CA THR A 36 1.60 -19.07 -0.17
C THR A 36 1.20 -18.61 1.24
N GLY A 37 0.35 -17.59 1.36
CA GLY A 37 -0.02 -17.01 2.65
C GLY A 37 1.11 -16.24 3.37
N LEU A 38 2.28 -16.11 2.74
CA LEU A 38 3.41 -15.38 3.29
C LEU A 38 3.10 -13.89 3.42
N VAL A 39 3.49 -13.30 4.55
CA VAL A 39 3.31 -11.87 4.81
C VAL A 39 4.45 -11.08 4.19
N VAL A 40 4.11 -10.15 3.30
CA VAL A 40 5.10 -9.32 2.58
C VAL A 40 5.38 -8.00 3.31
N PRO A 41 6.60 -7.43 3.24
CA PRO A 41 6.98 -6.18 3.92
C PRO A 41 6.56 -4.92 3.14
N PHE A 42 5.39 -4.97 2.49
CA PHE A 42 4.83 -3.83 1.78
C PHE A 42 3.31 -3.88 1.77
N LEU A 43 2.68 -2.75 1.46
CA LEU A 43 1.23 -2.64 1.46
C LEU A 43 0.64 -3.29 0.20
N TYR A 44 -0.08 -4.39 0.39
CA TYR A 44 -0.81 -5.13 -0.65
C TYR A 44 -2.21 -5.52 -0.17
N CYS A 45 -3.11 -5.86 -1.07
CA CYS A 45 -4.49 -6.23 -0.77
C CYS A 45 -4.65 -7.76 -0.85
N HIS A 46 -4.93 -8.42 0.28
CA HIS A 46 -5.11 -9.88 0.32
C HIS A 46 -6.49 -10.34 -0.17
N GLY A 47 -7.44 -9.43 -0.36
CA GLY A 47 -8.80 -9.73 -0.85
C GLY A 47 -8.91 -9.73 -2.38
N CYS A 48 -7.80 -9.55 -3.10
CA CYS A 48 -7.77 -9.82 -4.53
C CYS A 48 -7.99 -11.33 -4.76
N PRO A 49 -8.86 -11.77 -5.70
CA PRO A 49 -9.05 -13.19 -5.98
C PRO A 49 -7.76 -13.90 -6.40
N PHE A 50 -6.85 -13.16 -7.01
CA PHE A 50 -5.54 -13.63 -7.50
C PHE A 50 -4.39 -13.36 -6.50
N ALA A 51 -4.67 -12.95 -5.26
CA ALA A 51 -3.65 -12.69 -4.26
C ALA A 51 -2.82 -13.94 -3.93
N THR A 52 -1.51 -13.86 -4.13
CA THR A 52 -0.51 -14.90 -3.80
C THR A 52 0.01 -14.75 -2.37
N PHE A 53 0.07 -13.52 -1.87
CA PHE A 53 0.65 -13.14 -0.58
C PHE A 53 -0.37 -12.50 0.36
N ALA A 54 -0.11 -12.60 1.66
CA ALA A 54 -0.91 -11.97 2.70
C ALA A 54 -0.53 -10.50 2.91
N CYS A 55 -1.53 -9.67 3.22
CA CYS A 55 -1.33 -8.28 3.59
C CYS A 55 -0.82 -8.20 5.04
N PRO A 56 0.30 -7.51 5.32
CA PRO A 56 0.81 -7.37 6.68
C PRO A 56 -0.16 -6.67 7.63
N MET A 57 -0.80 -5.57 7.20
CA MET A 57 -1.81 -4.89 8.03
C MET A 57 -3.04 -5.75 8.26
N GLY A 58 -3.53 -6.42 7.21
CA GLY A 58 -4.71 -7.27 7.32
C GLY A 58 -4.47 -8.43 8.29
N ALA A 59 -3.30 -9.06 8.21
CA ALA A 59 -2.91 -10.12 9.12
C ALA A 59 -2.80 -9.60 10.57
N LEU A 60 -2.12 -8.48 10.80
CA LEU A 60 -2.02 -7.87 12.13
C LEU A 60 -3.40 -7.55 12.73
N GLN A 61 -4.28 -6.91 11.95
CA GLN A 61 -5.63 -6.57 12.42
C GLN A 61 -6.48 -7.80 12.69
N HIS A 62 -6.36 -8.85 11.88
CA HIS A 62 -7.11 -10.07 12.09
C HIS A 62 -6.80 -10.69 13.46
N PHE A 63 -5.53 -10.84 13.81
CA PHE A 63 -5.12 -11.38 15.11
C PHE A 63 -5.47 -10.45 16.27
N VAL A 64 -5.25 -9.13 16.11
CA VAL A 64 -5.62 -8.14 17.14
C VAL A 64 -7.14 -8.12 17.39
N GLY A 65 -7.95 -8.22 16.34
CA GLY A 65 -9.41 -8.30 16.46
C GLY A 65 -9.91 -9.62 17.06
N ARG A 66 -9.10 -10.69 17.04
CA ARG A 66 -9.35 -11.95 17.76
C ARG A 66 -8.80 -11.95 19.19
N HIS A 67 -8.19 -10.85 19.64
CA HIS A 67 -7.47 -10.76 20.92
C HIS A 67 -6.33 -11.79 21.05
N GLU A 68 -5.79 -12.26 19.93
CA GLU A 68 -4.67 -13.20 19.88
C GLU A 68 -3.37 -12.44 19.58
N ALA A 69 -2.27 -12.88 20.18
CA ALA A 69 -0.97 -12.22 19.99
C ALA A 69 -0.39 -12.55 18.60
N PRO A 70 -0.15 -11.55 17.72
CA PRO A 70 0.32 -11.78 16.34
C PRO A 70 1.83 -12.07 16.25
N PHE A 71 2.38 -12.94 17.10
CA PHE A 71 3.82 -13.21 17.17
C PHE A 71 4.41 -13.71 15.85
N LEU A 72 3.69 -14.59 15.14
CA LEU A 72 4.14 -15.11 13.84
C LEU A 72 4.20 -14.00 12.78
N VAL A 73 3.18 -13.15 12.72
CA VAL A 73 3.10 -12.05 11.75
C VAL A 73 4.19 -11.02 12.04
N LEU A 74 4.36 -10.64 13.31
CA LEU A 74 5.42 -9.72 13.74
C LEU A 74 6.82 -10.29 13.49
N GLY A 75 7.03 -11.59 13.72
CA GLY A 75 8.29 -12.26 13.43
C GLY A 75 8.63 -12.24 11.95
N MET A 76 7.69 -12.60 11.08
CA MET A 76 7.87 -12.55 9.63
C MET A 76 8.11 -11.12 9.12
N LEU A 77 7.33 -10.14 9.60
CA LEU A 77 7.51 -8.73 9.24
C LEU A 77 8.86 -8.19 9.70
N SER A 78 9.26 -8.48 10.94
CA SER A 78 10.53 -8.05 11.51
C SER A 78 11.69 -8.65 10.72
N LEU A 79 11.65 -9.94 10.40
CA LEU A 79 12.68 -10.59 9.58
C LEU A 79 12.73 -9.99 8.17
N ALA A 80 11.57 -9.77 7.54
CA ALA A 80 11.49 -9.18 6.22
C ALA A 80 12.03 -7.73 6.21
N PHE A 81 11.73 -6.92 7.22
CA PHE A 81 12.31 -5.58 7.36
C PHE A 81 13.78 -5.59 7.78
N LEU A 82 14.26 -6.59 8.50
CA LEU A 82 15.68 -6.71 8.80
C LEU A 82 16.49 -7.00 7.53
N LEU A 83 15.97 -7.87 6.65
CA LEU A 83 16.63 -8.26 5.41
C LEU A 83 16.50 -7.22 4.29
N LEU A 84 15.28 -6.70 4.08
CA LEU A 84 14.98 -5.78 2.98
C LEU A 84 15.00 -4.31 3.43
N GLY A 85 14.94 -4.02 4.73
CA GLY A 85 14.79 -2.66 5.24
C GLY A 85 13.57 -1.95 4.67
N ARG A 86 13.67 -0.62 4.65
CA ARG A 86 12.70 0.24 3.97
C ARG A 86 12.69 0.06 2.43
N PHE A 87 13.59 -0.74 1.86
CA PHE A 87 13.60 -0.98 0.40
C PHE A 87 12.34 -1.73 -0.04
N GLY A 88 11.75 -2.61 0.77
CA GLY A 88 10.53 -3.34 0.40
C GLY A 88 9.37 -2.39 0.04
N CYS A 89 9.00 -1.50 0.95
CA CYS A 89 7.99 -0.46 0.71
C CYS A 89 8.37 0.51 -0.43
N GLY A 90 9.67 0.74 -0.64
CA GLY A 90 10.18 1.65 -1.65
C GLY A 90 10.14 1.10 -3.08
N TRP A 91 10.55 -0.15 -3.25
CA TRP A 91 10.86 -0.79 -4.54
C TRP A 91 9.93 -1.93 -4.90
N LEU A 92 9.32 -2.62 -3.93
CA LEU A 92 8.44 -3.76 -4.20
C LEU A 92 6.96 -3.37 -4.17
N CYS A 93 6.59 -2.34 -3.39
CA CYS A 93 5.19 -1.92 -3.26
C CYS A 93 4.57 -1.47 -4.61
N PRO A 94 3.53 -2.17 -5.11
CA PRO A 94 2.89 -1.83 -6.38
C PRO A 94 2.06 -0.54 -6.27
N PHE A 95 1.45 -0.27 -5.11
CA PHE A 95 0.72 0.97 -4.86
C PHE A 95 1.63 2.21 -4.88
N GLY A 96 2.87 2.06 -4.42
CA GLY A 96 3.88 3.12 -4.53
C GLY A 96 4.29 3.39 -5.98
N ALA A 97 4.23 2.38 -6.86
CA ALA A 97 4.50 2.51 -8.29
C ALA A 97 3.45 3.40 -8.97
N ILE A 98 2.16 3.16 -8.66
CA ILE A 98 1.04 3.92 -9.19
C ILE A 98 1.17 5.41 -8.80
N GLN A 99 1.49 5.70 -7.54
CA GLN A 99 1.72 7.08 -7.09
C GLN A 99 2.93 7.73 -7.76
N ASP A 100 4.02 6.99 -7.98
CA ASP A 100 5.20 7.52 -8.67
C ASP A 100 4.92 7.80 -10.16
N LEU A 101 4.17 6.93 -10.83
CA LEU A 101 3.74 7.12 -12.21
C LEU A 101 2.82 8.35 -12.33
N LEU A 102 1.85 8.47 -11.43
CA LEU A 102 0.93 9.59 -11.41
C LEU A 102 1.66 10.91 -11.11
N ALA A 103 2.58 10.91 -10.15
CA ALA A 103 3.43 12.06 -9.86
C ALA A 103 4.39 12.40 -11.02
N TRP A 104 4.85 11.41 -11.80
CA TRP A 104 5.63 11.66 -13.00
C TRP A 104 4.79 12.33 -14.10
N LEU A 105 3.56 11.86 -14.30
CA LEU A 105 2.61 12.47 -15.23
C LEU A 105 2.22 13.89 -14.81
N ALA A 106 1.95 14.09 -13.52
CA ALA A 106 1.58 15.37 -12.91
C ALA A 106 2.72 16.40 -12.90
N ARG A 107 3.97 15.98 -12.70
CA ARG A 107 5.15 16.86 -12.70
C ARG A 107 5.46 17.48 -14.07
N ARG A 108 4.86 17.00 -15.16
CA ARG A 108 4.83 17.76 -16.43
C ARG A 108 3.99 19.04 -16.32
N LYS A 109 3.10 19.13 -15.32
CA LYS A 109 2.05 20.15 -15.21
C LYS A 109 2.19 21.10 -14.01
N LEU A 110 2.92 20.76 -12.94
CA LEU A 110 2.94 21.56 -11.70
C LEU A 110 4.37 21.90 -11.20
N ARG A 111 4.63 23.21 -11.00
CA ARG A 111 5.83 23.76 -10.34
C ARG A 111 5.79 23.43 -8.84
N LYS A 112 6.93 23.03 -8.27
CA LYS A 112 7.08 22.66 -6.85
C LYS A 112 6.65 23.80 -5.92
N LEU A 113 5.64 23.56 -5.08
CA LEU A 113 5.40 24.38 -3.90
C LEU A 113 6.51 24.09 -2.87
N LYS A 114 7.23 25.15 -2.50
CA LYS A 114 8.43 25.11 -1.66
C LYS A 114 8.06 25.31 -0.19
N GLY A 115 8.33 24.29 0.63
CA GLY A 115 8.69 24.41 2.04
C GLY A 115 7.55 24.60 3.04
N TRP A 116 7.23 23.54 3.80
CA TRP A 116 6.49 23.58 5.07
C TRP A 116 7.16 22.60 6.05
N SER A 117 8.31 23.01 6.61
CA SER A 117 9.20 22.16 7.41
C SER A 117 8.61 21.71 8.76
N GLY A 118 7.75 22.54 9.38
CA GLY A 118 7.08 22.19 10.64
C GLY A 118 5.93 21.19 10.46
N ALA A 119 5.10 21.39 9.43
CA ALA A 119 3.98 20.49 9.14
C ALA A 119 4.45 19.11 8.65
N GLU A 120 5.58 19.02 7.94
CA GLU A 120 6.12 17.72 7.50
C GLU A 120 6.49 16.79 8.68
N LEU A 121 6.88 17.34 9.83
CA LEU A 121 7.18 16.53 11.02
C LEU A 121 5.89 16.06 11.71
N ALA A 122 4.89 16.93 11.85
CA ALA A 122 3.59 16.57 12.39
C ALA A 122 2.87 15.54 11.49
N LEU A 123 2.90 15.74 10.17
CA LEU A 123 2.36 14.80 9.17
C LEU A 123 3.10 13.46 9.16
N ARG A 124 4.37 13.41 9.58
CA ARG A 124 5.09 12.16 9.81
C ARG A 124 4.63 11.41 11.06
N GLN A 125 4.03 12.09 12.04
CA GLN A 125 3.44 11.45 13.21
C GLN A 125 2.03 10.91 12.93
N VAL A 126 1.35 11.47 11.91
CA VAL A 126 0.02 10.99 11.48
C VAL A 126 0.05 9.51 11.09
N LYS A 127 1.09 9.00 10.43
CA LYS A 127 1.19 7.57 10.09
C LYS A 127 1.18 6.65 11.33
N LEU A 128 1.74 7.12 12.45
CA LEU A 128 1.74 6.38 13.72
C LEU A 128 0.36 6.45 14.36
N GLY A 129 -0.29 7.62 14.32
CA GLY A 129 -1.69 7.76 14.72
C GLY A 129 -2.63 6.86 13.92
N VAL A 130 -2.42 6.74 12.60
CA VAL A 130 -3.18 5.82 11.73
C VAL A 130 -2.90 4.36 12.10
N LEU A 131 -1.63 3.98 12.36
CA LEU A 131 -1.28 2.64 12.80
C LEU A 131 -1.99 2.30 14.13
N VAL A 132 -1.75 3.10 15.18
CA VAL A 132 -2.32 2.88 16.53
C VAL A 132 -3.84 2.93 16.48
N GLY A 133 -4.42 3.94 15.83
CA GLY A 133 -5.86 4.09 15.68
C GLY A 133 -6.51 2.92 14.93
N SER A 134 -5.86 2.42 13.87
CA SER A 134 -6.36 1.26 13.12
C SER A 134 -6.31 -0.05 13.90
N LEU A 135 -5.29 -0.23 14.76
CA LEU A 135 -5.19 -1.41 15.63
C LEU A 135 -6.17 -1.31 16.80
N ALA A 136 -6.28 -0.15 17.44
CA ALA A 136 -7.25 0.09 18.52
C ALA A 136 -8.68 -0.08 18.04
N ALA A 137 -9.02 0.47 16.87
CA ALA A 137 -10.34 0.28 16.28
C ALA A 137 -10.62 -1.19 15.92
N SER A 138 -9.59 -1.92 15.49
CA SER A 138 -9.71 -3.36 15.20
C SER A 138 -9.95 -4.18 16.48
N TYR A 139 -9.29 -3.82 17.57
CA TYR A 139 -9.48 -4.43 18.90
C TYR A 139 -10.91 -4.20 19.43
N ILE A 140 -11.47 -3.00 19.25
CA ILE A 140 -12.81 -2.66 19.76
C ILE A 140 -13.92 -3.26 18.87
N LEU A 141 -13.77 -3.17 17.55
CA LEU A 141 -14.82 -3.56 16.60
C LEU A 141 -14.71 -5.03 16.16
N THR A 142 -13.72 -5.78 16.66
CA THR A 142 -13.46 -7.20 16.31
C THR A 142 -13.40 -7.47 14.79
N GLY A 143 -12.98 -6.47 14.03
CA GLY A 143 -12.96 -6.48 12.58
C GLY A 143 -11.71 -5.82 12.01
N THR A 144 -11.41 -6.07 10.74
CA THR A 144 -10.30 -5.42 10.05
C THR A 144 -10.68 -4.00 9.65
N THR A 145 -10.61 -3.05 10.58
CA THR A 145 -11.12 -1.66 10.36
C THR A 145 -10.27 -0.86 9.37
N PHE A 146 -8.99 -1.21 9.16
CA PHE A 146 -8.14 -0.52 8.18
C PHE A 146 -8.59 -0.82 6.75
N TRP A 147 -9.30 -1.95 6.58
CA TRP A 147 -9.81 -2.35 5.28
C TRP A 147 -10.94 -1.48 4.78
N TRP A 148 -11.75 -0.86 5.65
CA TRP A 148 -12.92 -0.06 5.25
C TRP A 148 -12.58 1.23 4.49
N LEU A 149 -11.34 1.72 4.58
CA LEU A 149 -10.90 3.01 4.02
C LEU A 149 -9.60 2.91 3.21
N GLY A 150 -9.06 1.70 3.02
CA GLY A 150 -7.78 1.49 2.37
C GLY A 150 -7.85 1.68 0.84
N PRO A 151 -7.18 2.68 0.24
CA PRO A 151 -7.22 2.92 -1.22
C PRO A 151 -6.62 1.75 -2.03
N VAL A 152 -5.75 0.95 -1.40
CA VAL A 152 -5.13 -0.22 -2.01
C VAL A 152 -6.16 -1.28 -2.38
N CYS A 153 -7.20 -1.45 -1.55
CA CYS A 153 -8.22 -2.47 -1.78
C CYS A 153 -9.16 -2.08 -2.92
N ALA A 154 -9.43 -0.79 -3.11
CA ALA A 154 -10.20 -0.30 -4.26
C ALA A 154 -9.55 -0.69 -5.59
N ILE A 155 -8.23 -0.52 -5.73
CA ILE A 155 -7.52 -0.90 -6.96
C ILE A 155 -7.38 -2.40 -7.08
N PHE A 156 -6.86 -3.08 -6.06
CA PHE A 156 -6.41 -4.47 -6.21
C PHE A 156 -7.51 -5.51 -5.97
N ALA A 157 -8.55 -5.21 -5.18
CA ALA A 157 -9.70 -6.11 -5.04
C ALA A 157 -10.92 -5.59 -5.80
N GLY A 158 -11.20 -4.29 -5.72
CA GLY A 158 -12.37 -3.68 -6.36
C GLY A 158 -12.36 -3.78 -7.89
N VAL A 159 -11.23 -3.47 -8.54
CA VAL A 159 -11.14 -3.53 -10.01
C VAL A 159 -11.27 -4.97 -10.53
N PRO A 160 -10.51 -5.98 -10.02
CA PRO A 160 -10.71 -7.35 -10.46
C PRO A 160 -12.12 -7.87 -10.19
N TYR A 161 -12.73 -7.53 -9.05
CA TYR A 161 -14.08 -7.98 -8.70
C TYR A 161 -15.12 -7.52 -9.73
N VAL A 162 -15.06 -6.26 -10.17
CA VAL A 162 -15.96 -5.72 -11.20
C VAL A 162 -15.71 -6.35 -12.57
N LEU A 163 -14.45 -6.65 -12.89
CA LEU A 163 -14.07 -7.24 -14.19
C LEU A 163 -14.42 -8.73 -14.29
N THR A 164 -14.33 -9.49 -13.20
CA THR A 164 -14.60 -10.93 -13.20
C THR A 164 -16.09 -11.26 -13.10
N GLN A 165 -16.91 -10.34 -12.55
CA GLN A 165 -18.33 -10.60 -12.32
C GLN A 165 -19.20 -9.94 -13.40
N SER A 166 -20.05 -10.72 -14.08
CA SER A 166 -20.94 -10.22 -15.13
C SER A 166 -22.06 -9.29 -14.61
N ARG A 167 -22.39 -9.36 -13.31
CA ARG A 167 -23.29 -8.43 -12.60
C ARG A 167 -22.76 -8.14 -11.19
N PRO A 168 -21.89 -7.13 -11.02
CA PRO A 168 -21.36 -6.80 -9.70
C PRO A 168 -22.44 -6.15 -8.84
N ALA A 169 -22.72 -6.74 -7.67
CA ALA A 169 -23.49 -6.06 -6.63
C ALA A 169 -22.60 -5.00 -5.97
N LEU A 170 -22.78 -3.74 -6.35
CA LEU A 170 -22.00 -2.62 -5.82
C LEU A 170 -22.69 -2.04 -4.58
N GLY A 171 -22.17 -2.39 -3.40
CA GLY A 171 -22.62 -1.82 -2.13
C GLY A 171 -22.04 -0.42 -1.86
N ILE A 172 -22.63 0.31 -0.91
CA ILE A 172 -22.17 1.66 -0.49
C ILE A 172 -20.67 1.68 -0.12
N PHE A 173 -20.18 0.61 0.50
CA PHE A 173 -18.78 0.47 0.89
C PHE A 173 -17.85 0.52 -0.32
N PHE A 174 -18.20 -0.09 -1.45
CA PHE A 174 -17.38 -0.04 -2.67
C PHE A 174 -17.13 1.41 -3.13
N TYR A 175 -18.17 2.24 -3.12
CA TYR A 175 -18.07 3.65 -3.49
C TYR A 175 -17.19 4.45 -2.53
N ILE A 176 -17.29 4.20 -1.22
CA ILE A 176 -16.44 4.84 -0.21
C ILE A 176 -14.96 4.50 -0.46
N HIS A 177 -14.64 3.24 -0.80
CA HIS A 177 -13.27 2.83 -1.11
C HIS A 177 -12.75 3.51 -2.39
N MET A 178 -13.59 3.61 -3.42
CA MET A 178 -13.24 4.31 -4.66
C MET A 178 -13.04 5.80 -4.46
N LEU A 179 -13.84 6.44 -3.60
CA LEU A 179 -13.68 7.84 -3.24
C LEU A 179 -12.38 8.07 -2.45
N ALA A 180 -12.10 7.21 -1.47
CA ALA A 180 -10.84 7.26 -0.72
C ALA A 180 -9.63 7.09 -1.65
N LEU A 181 -9.70 6.16 -2.60
CA LEU A 181 -8.69 6.00 -3.63
C LEU A 181 -8.52 7.28 -4.45
N LEU A 182 -9.61 7.85 -4.95
CA LEU A 182 -9.57 9.07 -5.75
C LEU A 182 -8.90 10.22 -4.97
N ALA A 183 -9.29 10.42 -3.71
CA ALA A 183 -8.68 11.43 -2.85
C ALA A 183 -7.16 11.23 -2.69
N VAL A 184 -6.72 9.98 -2.53
CA VAL A 184 -5.29 9.64 -2.39
C VAL A 184 -4.53 9.83 -3.71
N LEU A 185 -5.14 9.48 -4.84
CA LEU A 185 -4.54 9.72 -6.16
C LEU A 185 -4.43 11.23 -6.45
N LEU A 186 -5.46 12.01 -6.13
CA LEU A 186 -5.41 13.48 -6.22
C LEU A 186 -4.29 14.05 -5.34
N LEU A 187 -4.16 13.57 -4.10
CA LEU A 187 -3.08 14.00 -3.22
C LEU A 187 -1.70 13.62 -3.76
N ALA A 188 -1.58 12.46 -4.42
CA ALA A 188 -0.33 12.00 -5.05
C ALA A 188 0.11 12.86 -6.25
N ILE A 189 -0.81 13.59 -6.89
CA ILE A 189 -0.50 14.58 -7.94
C ILE A 189 0.27 15.77 -7.34
N PHE A 190 -0.13 16.23 -6.16
CA PHE A 190 0.50 17.38 -5.49
C PHE A 190 1.79 16.99 -4.75
N VAL A 191 1.78 15.86 -4.05
CA VAL A 191 2.94 15.38 -3.28
C VAL A 191 3.31 13.97 -3.72
N PRO A 192 4.51 13.74 -4.30
CA PRO A 192 4.91 12.42 -4.73
C PRO A 192 4.94 11.47 -3.52
N ARG A 193 4.24 10.32 -3.66
CA ARG A 193 4.10 9.31 -2.59
C ARG A 193 3.46 9.85 -1.30
N ALA A 194 2.49 10.75 -1.40
CA ALA A 194 1.80 11.33 -0.25
C ALA A 194 1.30 10.28 0.74
N TRP A 195 0.65 9.21 0.25
CA TRP A 195 0.14 8.14 1.10
C TRP A 195 1.27 7.41 1.82
N CYS A 196 2.30 6.99 1.09
CA CYS A 196 3.42 6.25 1.67
C CYS A 196 4.22 7.10 2.67
N ARG A 197 4.19 8.43 2.56
CA ARG A 197 4.90 9.34 3.46
C ARG A 197 4.11 9.69 4.72
N TYR A 198 2.79 9.86 4.61
CA TYR A 198 1.97 10.44 5.68
C TYR A 198 0.88 9.53 6.26
N LEU A 199 0.35 8.59 5.47
CA LEU A 199 -0.82 7.78 5.88
C LEU A 199 -0.53 6.27 5.96
N CYS A 200 0.54 5.77 5.35
CA CYS A 200 0.82 4.34 5.29
C CYS A 200 1.36 3.81 6.64
N PRO A 201 0.65 2.91 7.34
CA PRO A 201 1.07 2.35 8.62
C PRO A 201 2.26 1.39 8.49
N ILE A 202 2.35 0.64 7.39
CA ILE A 202 3.50 -0.24 7.11
C ILE A 202 4.80 0.57 6.93
N GLY A 203 4.70 1.79 6.41
CA GLY A 203 5.85 2.70 6.34
C GLY A 203 6.24 3.33 7.69
N ALA A 204 5.48 3.07 8.75
CA ALA A 204 5.84 3.40 10.12
C ALA A 204 6.59 2.25 10.80
N LEU A 205 6.27 1.01 10.43
CA LEU A 205 6.92 -0.21 10.91
C LEU A 205 8.29 -0.49 10.25
N ALA A 206 8.53 0.11 9.07
CA ALA A 206 9.72 -0.06 8.24
C ALA A 206 10.82 0.99 8.46
#